data_AF-A0AA37IZZ1-F1
#
_entry.id   AF-A0AA37IZZ1-F1
#
_cell.length_a   1.000
_cell.length_b   1.000
_cell.length_c   1.000
_cell.angle_alpha   90.00
_cell.angle_beta   90.00
_cell.angle_gamma   90.00
#
_symmetry.space_group_name_H-M   'P 1'
#
loop_
_entity.id
_entity.type
_entity.pdbx_description
1 polymer ?
#
loop_
_entity_poly.entity_id
_entity_poly.type
_entity_poly.pdbx_seq_one_letter_code
_entity_poly.pdbx_strand_id
1 'polypeptide(L)'
;MGQLILISGPNDSGKSRFAEQLAAQTTGPRYYIATMEPAVPENYARIEKHRRQRAGLGFVTLELPHGVGDAPVSPDSVVLLEDVSNLLANALFGRGGNATEVLEDLTRLQSRCKLLIAVTIGGLSSEGYDGETAGYIDALNGLNDALFARASGAARMQDHQPLWQKGGPHALD
;
A
#
# COMPACT_ATOMS: atom_id res chain seq x y z
N MET A 1 -4.83 5.39 17.80
CA MET A 1 -4.74 5.31 16.33
C MET A 1 -3.68 4.26 16.02
N GLY A 2 -3.92 3.33 15.09
CA GLY A 2 -2.92 2.31 14.73
C GLY A 2 -1.65 2.92 14.16
N GLN A 3 -0.55 2.17 14.20
CA GLN A 3 0.70 2.58 13.58
C GLN A 3 0.58 2.51 12.05
N LEU A 4 1.31 3.39 11.35
CA LEU A 4 1.43 3.36 9.89
C LEU A 4 2.90 3.25 9.53
N ILE A 5 3.24 2.23 8.76
CA ILE A 5 4.55 2.11 8.10
C ILE A 5 4.36 2.25 6.59
N LEU A 6 5.06 3.21 6.00
CA LEU A 6 5.05 3.44 4.56
C LEU A 6 6.27 2.78 3.92
N ILE A 7 6.05 1.95 2.89
CA ILE A 7 7.11 1.34 2.09
C ILE A 7 6.99 1.83 0.66
N SER A 8 7.96 2.62 0.22
CA SER A 8 7.99 3.22 -1.12
C SER A 8 9.15 2.69 -1.96
N GLY A 9 9.10 2.90 -3.27
CA GLY A 9 10.20 2.54 -4.19
C GLY A 9 9.71 2.20 -5.60
N PRO A 10 10.64 2.07 -6.57
CA PRO A 10 10.30 1.79 -7.95
C PRO A 10 9.69 0.38 -8.11
N ASN A 11 9.10 0.10 -9.26
CA ASN A 11 8.64 -1.25 -9.59
C ASN A 11 9.78 -2.26 -9.45
N ASP A 12 9.44 -3.49 -9.03
CA ASP A 12 10.37 -4.59 -8.83
C ASP A 12 11.52 -4.35 -7.82
N SER A 13 11.45 -3.31 -6.98
CA SER A 13 12.48 -3.03 -5.96
C SER A 13 12.44 -3.93 -4.72
N GLY A 14 11.53 -4.91 -4.66
CA GLY A 14 11.37 -5.82 -3.51
C GLY A 14 10.46 -5.32 -2.39
N LYS A 15 9.65 -4.26 -2.61
CA LYS A 15 8.71 -3.70 -1.62
C LYS A 15 7.82 -4.76 -0.97
N SER A 16 7.15 -5.57 -1.79
CA SER A 16 6.18 -6.59 -1.34
C SER A 16 6.83 -7.58 -0.39
N ARG A 17 7.99 -8.14 -0.78
CA ARG A 17 8.75 -9.08 0.05
C ARG A 17 9.18 -8.46 1.37
N PHE A 18 9.65 -7.21 1.35
CA PHE A 18 10.05 -6.52 2.57
C PHE A 18 8.84 -6.23 3.48
N ALA A 19 7.71 -5.81 2.91
CA ALA A 19 6.46 -5.59 3.62
C ALA A 19 5.93 -6.88 4.27
N GLU A 20 5.97 -8.00 3.56
CA GLU A 20 5.59 -9.32 4.06
C GLU A 20 6.47 -9.77 5.23
N GLN A 21 7.78 -9.57 5.13
CA GLN A 21 8.74 -9.86 6.21
C GLN A 21 8.47 -9.00 7.44
N LEU A 22 8.17 -7.71 7.25
CA LEU A 22 7.87 -6.79 8.33
C LEU A 22 6.57 -7.19 9.03
N ALA A 23 5.53 -7.51 8.26
CA ALA A 23 4.26 -8.00 8.80
C ALA A 23 4.41 -9.31 9.58
N ALA A 24 5.30 -10.20 9.15
CA ALA A 24 5.56 -11.47 9.83
C ALA A 24 6.30 -11.32 11.18
N GLN A 25 6.97 -10.19 11.42
CA GLN A 25 7.64 -9.89 12.69
C GLN A 25 6.67 -9.39 13.76
N THR A 26 5.47 -8.94 13.37
CA THR A 26 4.46 -8.44 14.29
C THR A 26 3.43 -9.51 14.62
N THR A 27 3.15 -9.68 15.91
CA THR A 27 2.11 -10.61 16.39
C THR A 27 0.71 -10.06 16.14
N GLY A 28 -0.20 -10.96 15.75
CA GLY A 28 -1.62 -10.67 15.54
C GLY A 28 -2.17 -11.36 14.28
N PRO A 29 -3.50 -11.28 14.06
CA PRO A 29 -4.11 -11.63 12.78
C PRO A 29 -3.49 -10.81 11.65
N ARG A 30 -3.17 -11.45 10.53
CA ARG A 30 -2.51 -10.80 9.38
C ARG A 30 -3.46 -10.75 8.20
N TYR A 31 -3.71 -9.55 7.68
CA TYR A 31 -4.53 -9.31 6.49
C TYR A 31 -3.69 -8.75 5.37
N TYR A 32 -3.87 -9.27 4.16
CA TYR A 32 -3.27 -8.75 2.95
C TYR A 32 -4.38 -8.15 2.10
N ILE A 33 -4.44 -6.82 2.02
CA ILE A 33 -5.39 -6.08 1.18
C ILE A 33 -4.74 -5.83 -0.18
N ALA A 34 -5.25 -6.48 -1.22
CA ALA A 34 -4.80 -6.33 -2.58
C ALA A 34 -5.74 -5.41 -3.35
N THR A 35 -5.20 -4.34 -3.93
CA THR A 35 -6.00 -3.26 -4.53
C THR A 35 -6.03 -3.29 -6.06
N MET A 36 -5.48 -4.33 -6.68
CA MET A 36 -5.53 -4.49 -8.14
C MET A 36 -6.96 -4.74 -8.60
N GLU A 37 -7.45 -3.92 -9.53
CA GLU A 37 -8.78 -4.11 -10.12
C GLU A 37 -8.74 -5.17 -11.25
N PRO A 38 -9.60 -6.20 -11.20
CA PRO A 38 -9.67 -7.24 -12.24
C PRO A 38 -10.46 -6.73 -13.48
N ALA A 39 -9.90 -5.76 -14.19
CA ALA A 39 -10.56 -5.14 -15.35
C ALA A 39 -10.27 -5.86 -16.67
N VAL A 40 -9.00 -6.23 -16.91
CA VAL A 40 -8.57 -6.90 -18.15
C VAL A 40 -7.94 -8.28 -17.87
N PRO A 41 -7.89 -9.21 -18.85
CA PRO A 41 -7.37 -10.57 -18.66
C PRO A 41 -5.97 -10.62 -18.00
N GLU A 42 -5.12 -9.65 -18.31
CA GLU A 42 -3.79 -9.50 -17.72
C GLU A 42 -3.86 -9.24 -16.21
N ASN A 43 -4.84 -8.46 -15.74
CA ASN A 43 -5.07 -8.24 -14.30
C ASN A 43 -5.51 -9.53 -13.63
N TYR A 44 -6.44 -10.29 -14.22
CA TYR A 44 -6.89 -11.58 -13.66
C TYR A 44 -5.73 -12.56 -13.50
N ALA A 45 -4.89 -12.69 -14.53
CA ALA A 45 -3.71 -13.56 -14.49
C ALA A 45 -2.71 -13.11 -13.41
N ARG A 46 -2.50 -11.80 -13.27
CA ARG A 46 -1.60 -11.23 -12.24
C ARG A 46 -2.14 -11.43 -10.83
N ILE A 47 -3.44 -11.23 -10.61
CA ILE A 47 -4.11 -11.47 -9.33
C ILE A 47 -3.97 -12.95 -8.94
N GLU A 48 -4.25 -13.87 -9.85
CA GLU A 48 -4.14 -15.30 -9.58
C GLU A 48 -2.70 -15.73 -9.26
N LYS A 49 -1.71 -15.19 -9.99
CA LYS A 49 -0.28 -15.38 -9.68
C LYS A 49 0.04 -14.88 -8.27
N HIS A 50 -0.38 -13.67 -7.92
CA HIS A 50 -0.12 -13.08 -6.60
C HIS A 50 -0.82 -13.86 -5.48
N ARG A 51 -2.05 -14.35 -5.67
CA ARG A 51 -2.74 -15.22 -4.72
C ARG A 51 -1.93 -16.46 -4.39
N ARG A 52 -1.35 -17.10 -5.41
CA ARG A 52 -0.46 -18.28 -5.23
C ARG A 52 0.82 -17.92 -4.50
N GLN A 53 1.41 -16.75 -4.76
CA GLN A 53 2.62 -16.29 -4.08
C GLN A 53 2.38 -15.98 -2.60
N ARG A 54 1.19 -15.47 -2.26
CA ARG A 54 0.79 -15.16 -0.88
C ARG A 54 0.32 -16.40 -0.10
N ALA A 55 -0.03 -17.48 -0.79
CA ALA A 55 -0.47 -18.72 -0.17
C ALA A 55 0.62 -19.26 0.78
N GLY A 56 0.25 -19.56 2.01
CA GLY A 56 1.17 -20.07 3.03
C GLY A 56 1.97 -19.00 3.78
N LEU A 57 1.86 -17.71 3.42
CA LEU A 57 2.49 -16.62 4.19
C LEU A 57 1.74 -16.30 5.51
N GLY A 58 0.56 -16.91 5.72
CA GLY A 58 -0.23 -16.75 6.94
C GLY A 58 -1.11 -15.49 6.96
N PHE A 59 -1.39 -14.91 5.80
CA PHE A 59 -2.35 -13.82 5.64
C PHE A 59 -3.75 -14.33 5.29
N VAL A 60 -4.77 -13.61 5.73
CA VAL A 60 -6.08 -13.59 5.10
C VAL A 60 -6.04 -12.58 3.95
N THR A 61 -6.13 -13.05 2.71
CA THR A 61 -6.10 -12.17 1.52
C THR A 61 -7.49 -11.61 1.25
N LEU A 62 -7.58 -10.28 1.13
CA LEU A 62 -8.78 -9.52 0.79
C LEU A 62 -8.52 -8.77 -0.52
N GLU A 63 -9.27 -9.08 -1.57
CA GLU A 63 -9.15 -8.43 -2.88
C GLU A 63 -10.13 -7.25 -2.90
N LEU A 64 -9.62 -6.07 -2.52
CA LEU A 64 -10.40 -4.85 -2.33
C LEU A 64 -9.77 -3.73 -3.16
N PRO A 65 -10.13 -3.60 -4.44
CA PRO A 65 -9.68 -2.49 -5.29
C PRO A 65 -10.18 -1.12 -4.80
N HIS A 66 -11.23 -1.11 -3.98
CA HIS A 66 -11.91 0.10 -3.47
C HIS A 66 -12.36 -0.12 -2.02
N GLY A 67 -12.71 0.96 -1.32
CA GLY A 67 -13.41 0.90 -0.03
C GLY A 67 -12.60 0.24 1.09
N VAL A 68 -11.27 0.39 1.05
CA VAL A 68 -10.35 -0.28 1.99
C VAL A 68 -10.55 0.19 3.43
N GLY A 69 -11.12 1.39 3.64
CA GLY A 69 -11.47 1.91 4.96
C GLY A 69 -12.46 1.04 5.73
N ASP A 70 -13.30 0.28 5.00
CA ASP A 70 -14.34 -0.58 5.56
C ASP A 70 -13.94 -2.07 5.56
N ALA A 71 -12.68 -2.38 5.24
CA ALA A 71 -12.17 -3.77 5.21
C ALA A 71 -12.48 -4.54 6.53
N PRO A 72 -12.78 -5.85 6.44
CA PRO A 72 -13.13 -6.69 7.59
C PRO A 72 -11.88 -7.13 8.38
N VAL A 73 -11.19 -6.16 8.99
CA VAL A 73 -10.00 -6.36 9.82
C VAL A 73 -10.31 -6.21 11.31
N SER A 74 -9.52 -6.85 12.17
CA SER A 74 -9.66 -6.73 13.63
C SER A 74 -8.75 -5.63 14.21
N PRO A 75 -9.10 -5.01 15.35
CA PRO A 75 -8.29 -3.95 15.98
C PRO A 75 -6.85 -4.35 16.33
N ASP A 76 -6.60 -5.63 16.62
CA ASP A 76 -5.28 -6.18 16.97
C ASP A 76 -4.47 -6.66 15.75
N SER A 77 -5.01 -6.51 14.54
CA SER A 77 -4.42 -7.04 13.32
C SER A 77 -3.28 -6.21 12.74
N VAL A 78 -2.47 -6.89 11.94
CA VAL A 78 -1.47 -6.31 11.05
C VAL A 78 -2.03 -6.36 9.63
N VAL A 79 -2.13 -5.21 8.99
CA VAL A 79 -2.69 -5.06 7.64
C VAL A 79 -1.57 -4.65 6.70
N LEU A 80 -1.31 -5.47 5.68
CA LEU A 80 -0.46 -5.12 4.55
C LEU A 80 -1.37 -4.70 3.40
N LEU A 81 -1.27 -3.45 2.95
CA LEU A 81 -1.99 -2.93 1.79
C LEU A 81 -1.05 -2.80 0.60
N GLU A 82 -1.31 -3.57 -0.45
CA GLU A 82 -0.57 -3.57 -1.71
C GLU A 82 -1.51 -3.36 -2.90
N ASP A 83 -1.56 -2.17 -3.49
CA ASP A 83 -0.81 -0.96 -3.13
C ASP A 83 -1.63 0.32 -3.21
N VAL A 84 -1.08 1.39 -2.63
CA VAL A 84 -1.64 2.75 -2.65
C VAL A 84 -1.75 3.27 -4.09
N SER A 85 -0.79 2.93 -4.94
CA SER A 85 -0.75 3.34 -6.35
C SER A 85 -1.97 2.84 -7.14
N ASN A 86 -2.30 1.55 -7.05
CA ASN A 86 -3.49 1.01 -7.69
C ASN A 86 -4.76 1.59 -7.06
N LEU A 87 -4.81 1.76 -5.73
CA LEU A 87 -5.97 2.36 -5.07
C LEU A 87 -6.25 3.78 -5.58
N LEU A 88 -5.21 4.59 -5.77
CA LEU A 88 -5.34 5.92 -6.36
C LEU A 88 -5.74 5.86 -7.84
N ALA A 89 -5.13 4.98 -8.62
CA ALA A 89 -5.49 4.82 -10.04
C ALA A 89 -6.96 4.42 -10.19
N ASN A 90 -7.43 3.46 -9.40
CA ASN A 90 -8.82 3.02 -9.37
C ASN A 90 -9.78 4.17 -9.01
N ALA A 91 -9.41 5.02 -8.05
CA ALA A 91 -10.22 6.17 -7.65
C ALA A 91 -10.32 7.20 -8.79
N LEU A 92 -9.19 7.62 -9.35
CA LEU A 92 -9.12 8.68 -10.37
C LEU A 92 -9.77 8.25 -11.69
N PHE A 93 -9.50 7.03 -12.15
CA PHE A 93 -9.90 6.58 -13.49
C PHE A 93 -11.18 5.74 -13.50
N GLY A 94 -11.51 5.07 -12.39
CA GLY A 94 -12.65 4.16 -12.33
C GLY A 94 -13.92 4.79 -11.76
N ARG A 95 -13.81 5.73 -10.83
CA ARG A 95 -14.95 6.20 -10.02
C ARG A 95 -15.12 7.71 -9.91
N GLY A 96 -14.23 8.50 -10.53
CA GLY A 96 -14.22 9.96 -10.40
C GLY A 96 -13.91 10.43 -8.97
N GLY A 97 -13.25 9.59 -8.18
CA GLY A 97 -12.76 9.93 -6.85
C GLY A 97 -11.44 10.72 -6.92
N ASN A 98 -10.81 10.93 -5.78
CA ASN A 98 -9.60 11.75 -5.68
C ASN A 98 -8.64 11.26 -4.58
N ALA A 99 -7.43 11.83 -4.56
CA ALA A 99 -6.41 11.47 -3.57
C ALA A 99 -6.82 11.74 -2.12
N THR A 100 -7.69 12.74 -1.87
CA THR A 100 -8.20 13.05 -0.52
C THR A 100 -9.07 11.91 0.00
N GLU A 101 -9.99 11.40 -0.82
CA GLU A 101 -10.83 10.24 -0.46
C GLU A 101 -9.99 8.99 -0.18
N VAL A 102 -8.94 8.74 -0.98
CA VAL A 102 -8.02 7.62 -0.74
C VAL A 102 -7.28 7.78 0.59
N LEU A 103 -6.82 9.00 0.91
CA LEU A 103 -6.17 9.28 2.19
C LEU A 103 -7.12 9.09 3.38
N GLU A 104 -8.40 9.47 3.24
CA GLU A 104 -9.43 9.25 4.24
C GLU A 104 -9.70 7.76 4.47
N ASP A 105 -9.79 6.96 3.40
CA ASP A 105 -9.96 5.51 3.47
C ASP A 105 -8.77 4.83 4.18
N LEU A 106 -7.55 5.19 3.81
CA LEU A 106 -6.33 4.68 4.45
C LEU A 106 -6.26 5.11 5.92
N THR A 107 -6.70 6.33 6.25
CA THR A 107 -6.78 6.83 7.63
C THR A 107 -7.81 6.05 8.45
N ARG A 108 -8.97 5.75 7.88
CA ARG A 108 -10.00 4.94 8.53
C ARG A 108 -9.48 3.52 8.78
N LEU A 109 -8.85 2.91 7.77
CA LEU A 109 -8.24 1.59 7.89
C LEU A 109 -7.17 1.58 9.00
N GLN A 110 -6.25 2.55 9.01
CA GLN A 110 -5.23 2.72 10.05
C GLN A 110 -5.84 2.79 11.45
N SER A 111 -7.00 3.46 11.60
CA SER A 111 -7.65 3.58 12.91
C SER A 111 -8.23 2.27 13.45
N ARG A 112 -8.40 1.27 12.58
CA ARG A 112 -9.10 0.00 12.85
C ARG A 112 -8.18 -1.23 12.94
N CYS A 113 -6.88 -1.04 12.82
CA CYS A 113 -5.88 -2.09 13.00
C CYS A 113 -4.75 -1.62 13.91
N LYS A 114 -3.95 -2.56 14.41
CA LYS A 114 -2.78 -2.28 15.24
C LYS A 114 -1.67 -1.65 14.41
N LEU A 115 -1.44 -2.21 13.23
CA LEU A 115 -0.40 -1.79 12.29
C LEU A 115 -0.94 -1.84 10.86
N LEU A 116 -0.83 -0.72 10.14
CA LEU A 116 -1.00 -0.65 8.69
C LEU A 116 0.38 -0.51 8.03
N ILE A 117 0.75 -1.47 7.19
CA ILE A 117 1.90 -1.39 6.28
C ILE A 117 1.36 -1.05 4.90
N ALA A 118 1.60 0.18 4.45
CA ALA A 118 1.15 0.66 3.14
C ALA A 118 2.30 0.62 2.13
N VAL A 119 2.14 -0.14 1.06
CA VAL A 119 3.09 -0.19 -0.06
C VAL A 119 2.68 0.82 -1.12
N THR A 120 3.64 1.56 -1.67
CA THR A 120 3.39 2.54 -2.73
C THR A 120 4.55 2.59 -3.73
N ILE A 121 4.28 3.07 -4.95
CA ILE A 121 5.33 3.43 -5.90
C ILE A 121 5.91 4.78 -5.49
N GLY A 122 7.23 4.90 -5.54
CA GLY A 122 7.93 6.16 -5.27
C GLY A 122 8.98 6.46 -6.34
N GLY A 123 9.41 7.73 -6.41
CA GLY A 123 10.44 8.19 -7.35
C GLY A 123 9.93 8.42 -8.77
N LEU A 124 8.64 8.68 -8.95
CA LEU A 124 8.07 9.06 -10.25
C LEU A 124 8.29 10.56 -10.51
N SER A 125 8.57 10.90 -11.77
CA SER A 125 8.58 12.28 -12.26
C SER A 125 7.46 12.45 -13.27
N SER A 126 6.70 13.55 -13.14
CA SER A 126 5.71 13.97 -14.14
C SER A 126 6.35 14.60 -15.38
N GLU A 127 7.67 14.86 -15.34
CA GLU A 127 8.41 15.39 -16.48
C GLU A 127 8.32 14.45 -17.70
N GLY A 128 7.93 15.00 -18.85
CA GLY A 128 7.77 14.24 -20.09
C GLY A 128 6.41 13.56 -20.26
N TYR A 129 5.50 13.71 -19.29
CA TYR A 129 4.12 13.25 -19.38
C TYR A 129 3.14 14.43 -19.40
N ASP A 130 2.01 14.25 -20.08
CA ASP A 130 0.93 15.23 -20.12
C ASP A 130 -0.40 14.66 -19.62
N GLY A 131 -1.40 15.55 -19.51
CA GLY A 131 -2.78 15.21 -19.18
C GLY A 131 -2.93 14.34 -17.93
N GLU A 132 -3.64 13.23 -18.11
CA GLU A 132 -4.02 12.30 -17.03
C GLU A 132 -2.82 11.63 -16.36
N THR A 133 -1.75 11.35 -17.11
CA THR A 133 -0.57 10.65 -16.57
C THR A 133 0.21 11.56 -15.62
N ALA A 134 0.44 12.81 -16.02
CA ALA A 134 1.09 13.80 -15.17
C ALA A 134 0.24 14.08 -13.91
N GLY A 135 -1.08 14.22 -14.08
CA GLY A 135 -2.01 14.41 -12.97
C GLY A 135 -2.02 13.25 -11.97
N TYR A 136 -1.97 12.00 -12.44
CA TYR A 136 -1.85 10.82 -11.57
C TYR A 136 -0.52 10.82 -10.80
N ILE A 137 0.60 11.13 -11.47
CA ILE A 137 1.92 11.15 -10.82
C ILE A 137 1.95 12.21 -9.72
N ASP A 138 1.47 13.42 -10.01
CA ASP A 138 1.42 14.52 -9.03
C ASP A 138 0.49 14.17 -7.85
N ALA A 139 -0.67 13.58 -8.12
CA ALA A 139 -1.58 13.10 -7.08
C ALA A 139 -0.96 12.00 -6.20
N LEU A 140 -0.24 11.04 -6.81
CA LEU A 140 0.43 9.97 -6.07
C LEU A 140 1.57 10.50 -5.22
N ASN A 141 2.36 11.44 -5.74
CA ASN A 141 3.43 12.09 -5.00
C ASN A 141 2.86 12.86 -3.79
N GLY A 142 1.80 13.65 -3.99
CA GLY A 142 1.13 14.34 -2.88
C GLY A 142 0.52 13.37 -1.84
N LEU A 143 -0.07 12.27 -2.28
CA LEU A 143 -0.60 11.23 -1.38
C LEU A 143 0.54 10.55 -0.59
N ASN A 144 1.66 10.26 -1.23
CA ASN A 144 2.85 9.70 -0.59
C ASN A 144 3.41 10.64 0.47
N ASP A 145 3.49 11.95 0.19
CA ASP A 145 3.93 12.96 1.15
C ASP A 145 3.00 13.03 2.37
N ALA A 146 1.69 13.00 2.14
CA ALA A 146 0.70 12.98 3.21
C ALA A 146 0.82 11.72 4.08
N LEU A 147 1.01 10.54 3.46
CA LEU A 147 1.23 9.29 4.18
C LEU A 147 2.55 9.30 4.95
N PHE A 148 3.63 9.81 4.36
CA PHE A 148 4.94 9.93 5.00
C PHE A 148 4.89 10.82 6.25
N ALA A 149 4.19 11.95 6.17
CA ALA A 149 4.00 12.84 7.31
C ALA A 149 3.31 12.11 8.48
N ARG A 150 2.33 11.27 8.19
CA ARG A 150 1.53 10.50 9.17
C ARG A 150 2.21 9.24 9.68
N ALA A 151 3.08 8.63 8.89
CA ALA A 151 3.68 7.34 9.20
C ALA A 151 4.58 7.41 10.43
N SER A 152 4.54 6.40 11.31
CA SER A 152 5.51 6.25 12.40
C SER A 152 6.85 5.73 11.87
N GLY A 153 6.82 4.93 10.79
CA GLY A 153 8.01 4.45 10.08
C GLY A 153 7.86 4.62 8.57
N ALA A 154 8.96 4.92 7.88
CA ALA A 154 8.96 4.99 6.42
C ALA A 154 10.28 4.46 5.85
N ALA A 155 10.19 3.54 4.90
CA ALA A 155 11.33 2.97 4.20
C ALA A 155 11.20 3.16 2.69
N ARG A 156 12.30 3.52 2.04
CA ARG A 156 12.43 3.52 0.58
C ARG A 156 13.25 2.30 0.16
N MET A 157 12.70 1.47 -0.70
CA MET A 157 13.41 0.34 -1.29
C MET A 157 14.31 0.83 -2.42
N GLN A 158 15.59 0.49 -2.32
CA GLN A 158 16.63 0.74 -3.33
C GLN A 158 17.55 -0.48 -3.39
N ASP A 159 17.82 -0.99 -4.60
CA ASP A 159 18.68 -2.16 -4.82
C ASP A 159 18.30 -3.37 -3.94
N HIS A 160 17.00 -3.63 -3.81
CA HIS A 160 16.41 -4.68 -2.95
C HIS A 160 16.70 -4.55 -1.45
N GLN A 161 17.11 -3.37 -0.99
CA GLN A 161 17.37 -3.06 0.42
C GLN A 161 16.47 -1.92 0.91
N PRO A 162 15.98 -1.99 2.17
CA PRO A 162 15.23 -0.89 2.77
C PRO A 162 16.18 0.20 3.27
N LEU A 163 16.00 1.42 2.78
CA LEU A 163 16.57 2.62 3.37
C LEU A 163 15.51 3.31 4.25
N TRP A 164 15.63 3.20 5.56
CA TRP A 164 14.74 3.87 6.49
C TRP A 164 14.94 5.40 6.44
N GLN A 165 13.85 6.10 6.17
CA GLN A 165 13.78 7.57 6.15
C GLN A 165 13.12 8.12 7.44
N LYS A 166 12.36 7.29 8.15
CA LYS A 166 11.66 7.64 9.41
C LYS A 166 11.46 6.38 10.27
N GLY A 167 11.51 6.52 11.60
CA GLY A 167 11.19 5.46 12.57
C GLY A 167 12.21 4.33 12.71
N GLY A 168 12.90 3.95 11.63
CA GLY A 168 13.91 2.88 11.63
C GLY A 168 13.31 1.48 11.87
N PRO A 169 14.17 0.46 12.06
CA PRO A 169 13.75 -0.93 12.34
C PRO A 169 12.89 -1.06 13.61
N HIS A 170 13.06 -0.13 14.56
CA HIS A 170 12.32 -0.05 15.82
C HIS A 170 10.91 0.53 15.67
N ALA A 171 10.48 0.89 14.45
CA ALA A 171 9.12 1.39 14.20
C ALA A 171 8.02 0.33 14.48
N LEU A 172 8.41 -0.92 14.74
CA LEU A 172 7.55 -2.03 15.15
C LEU A 172 7.48 -2.24 16.67
N ASP A 173 8.36 -1.59 17.44
CA ASP A 173 8.40 -1.66 18.91
C ASP A 173 7.29 -0.79 19.53
#